data_AF-A0A0D1ZF40-F1
#
_entry.id   AF-A0A0D1ZF40-F1
#
_cell.length_a   1.000
_cell.length_b   1.000
_cell.length_c   1.000
_cell.angle_alpha   90.00
_cell.angle_beta   90.00
_cell.angle_gamma   90.00
#
_symmetry.space_group_name_H-M   'P 1'
#
loop_
_entity.id
_entity.type
_entity.pdbx_description
1 polymer ?
#
loop_
_entity_poly.entity_id
_entity_poly.type
_entity_poly.pdbx_seq_one_letter_code
_entity_poly.pdbx_strand_id
1 'polypeptide(L)'
;MPSMAGSKPVAEIPRFLRLTWTSAALVQAAPQSVSKRPCVTQTLKAPAFKSVSRPRAIHTSAATTLTVRNPSSHSRKRPRTYVQSLPPDSAPIRHNGVYASAFKPARRAFSTTPVHHKAHHFDTLRFVQRLKDEGFTEEQAVAMMRVLNDVIEESIQNLTRTMVLKEDAERSTYTQKVDFAKLRSELSNADSTEAQLTRSSHDRLTSDLAKLNSRLRDEISRTQASVRLDLNLEKGRIREEANGQEMRIKETEARIEQEVASLRERVEAVKFSTLQWLMGVCTGTAALILGAWRLLM
;
A
#
# COMPACT_ATOMS: atom_id res chain seq x y z
N MET A 1 -41.50 51.24 12.57
CA MET A 1 -42.79 50.62 12.17
C MET A 1 -43.10 51.11 10.76
N PRO A 2 -43.48 50.29 9.76
CA PRO A 2 -43.76 48.84 9.73
C PRO A 2 -42.74 48.07 8.83
N SER A 3 -42.32 46.84 9.12
CA SER A 3 -43.00 45.54 9.00
C SER A 3 -43.58 45.27 7.61
N MET A 4 -43.02 44.29 6.89
CA MET A 4 -43.79 43.28 6.18
C MET A 4 -42.94 42.03 5.95
N ALA A 5 -43.51 40.92 6.41
CA ALA A 5 -42.97 39.58 6.38
C ALA A 5 -43.03 38.96 4.98
N GLY A 6 -41.94 38.32 4.56
CA GLY A 6 -41.91 37.41 3.43
C GLY A 6 -41.99 35.97 3.93
N SER A 7 -43.15 35.35 3.79
CA SER A 7 -43.40 33.94 4.06
C SER A 7 -43.20 33.10 2.79
N LYS A 8 -42.90 31.80 3.01
CA LYS A 8 -42.97 30.61 2.12
C LYS A 8 -41.61 30.03 1.67
N PRO A 9 -41.50 28.72 1.37
CA PRO A 9 -42.36 27.58 1.74
C PRO A 9 -41.60 26.41 2.40
N VAL A 10 -42.38 25.59 3.10
CA VAL A 10 -42.09 24.20 3.48
C VAL A 10 -41.70 23.41 2.23
N ALA A 11 -40.52 22.79 2.23
CA ALA A 11 -40.14 21.74 1.30
C ALA A 11 -40.10 20.42 2.08
N GLU A 12 -41.10 19.58 1.80
CA GLU A 12 -41.20 18.21 2.28
C GLU A 12 -40.01 17.38 1.78
N ILE A 13 -39.36 16.68 2.71
CA ILE A 13 -38.31 15.70 2.40
C ILE A 13 -38.98 14.32 2.35
N PRO A 14 -38.96 13.59 1.22
CA PRO A 14 -39.48 12.24 1.18
C PRO A 14 -38.56 11.28 1.94
N ARG A 15 -39.14 10.65 2.96
CA ARG A 15 -38.56 9.56 3.76
C ARG A 15 -38.51 8.29 2.91
N PHE A 16 -37.32 7.81 2.55
CA PHE A 16 -37.15 6.39 2.20
C PHE A 16 -35.82 5.81 2.72
N LEU A 17 -35.99 4.87 3.65
CA LEU A 17 -35.17 3.69 3.96
C LEU A 17 -33.75 3.87 4.51
N ARG A 18 -33.74 4.22 5.80
CA ARG A 18 -32.65 3.99 6.76
C ARG A 18 -32.71 2.54 7.26
N LEU A 19 -31.90 1.64 6.69
CA LEU A 19 -31.63 0.31 7.23
C LEU A 19 -30.43 0.41 8.20
N THR A 20 -30.70 0.73 9.46
CA THR A 20 -29.74 0.53 10.55
C THR A 20 -30.24 -0.63 11.40
N TRP A 21 -29.51 -1.75 11.38
CA TRP A 21 -29.72 -2.83 12.32
C TRP A 21 -29.20 -2.39 13.69
N THR A 22 -30.10 -2.40 14.68
CA THR A 22 -29.75 -2.45 16.09
C THR A 22 -30.25 -3.77 16.65
N SER A 23 -29.36 -4.55 17.25
CA SER A 23 -29.71 -5.42 18.36
C SER A 23 -28.54 -5.47 19.33
N ALA A 24 -28.85 -5.10 20.57
CA ALA A 24 -27.97 -5.08 21.72
C ALA A 24 -27.72 -6.50 22.25
N ALA A 25 -26.59 -6.73 22.92
CA ALA A 25 -26.55 -6.98 24.36
C ALA A 25 -25.17 -7.48 24.83
N LEU A 26 -24.80 -6.98 26.00
CA LEU A 26 -23.68 -7.33 26.86
C LEU A 26 -23.56 -8.84 27.13
N VAL A 27 -22.35 -9.38 27.04
CA VAL A 27 -21.87 -10.42 27.98
C VAL A 27 -20.40 -10.12 28.30
N GLN A 28 -20.14 -9.92 29.59
CA GLN A 28 -18.82 -9.78 30.19
C GLN A 28 -18.50 -11.09 30.91
N ALA A 29 -17.41 -11.77 30.53
CA ALA A 29 -16.87 -12.90 31.29
C ALA A 29 -15.35 -13.11 31.07
N ALA A 30 -14.60 -12.83 32.14
CA ALA A 30 -13.36 -13.43 32.66
C ALA A 30 -12.08 -13.62 31.80
N PRO A 31 -10.87 -13.47 32.41
CA PRO A 31 -9.59 -13.53 31.71
C PRO A 31 -9.17 -14.98 31.44
N GLN A 32 -8.79 -15.28 30.19
CA GLN A 32 -8.25 -16.58 29.83
C GLN A 32 -6.75 -16.67 30.13
N SER A 33 -6.40 -17.82 30.67
CA SER A 33 -5.07 -18.25 31.09
C SER A 33 -4.11 -18.42 29.91
N VAL A 34 -2.85 -18.08 30.17
CA VAL A 34 -1.72 -18.26 29.26
C VAL A 34 -1.42 -19.76 29.10
N SER A 35 -1.77 -20.32 27.95
CA SER A 35 -1.30 -21.66 27.53
C SER A 35 0.01 -21.52 26.75
N LYS A 36 1.11 -21.99 27.36
CA LYS A 36 2.43 -22.10 26.73
C LYS A 36 2.36 -23.18 25.63
N ARG A 37 2.48 -22.78 24.37
CA ARG A 37 2.76 -23.73 23.27
C ARG A 37 4.21 -24.21 23.33
N PRO A 38 4.49 -25.51 23.11
CA PRO A 38 5.86 -25.99 22.96
C PRO A 38 6.45 -25.50 21.63
N CYS A 39 7.72 -25.10 21.69
CA CYS A 39 8.55 -24.78 20.55
C CYS A 39 8.74 -26.04 19.69
N VAL A 40 8.29 -26.00 18.43
CA VAL A 40 8.61 -27.02 17.43
C VAL A 40 9.87 -26.56 16.70
N THR A 41 10.97 -27.25 16.96
CA THR A 41 12.23 -27.08 16.25
C THR A 41 12.08 -27.68 14.85
N GLN A 42 11.74 -26.86 13.85
CA GLN A 42 11.84 -27.25 12.45
C GLN A 42 13.28 -27.05 11.96
N THR A 43 14.00 -28.15 11.75
CA THR A 43 15.24 -28.16 10.97
C THR A 43 14.91 -27.93 9.50
N LEU A 44 15.18 -26.74 8.98
CA LEU A 44 15.15 -26.43 7.55
C LEU A 44 16.37 -27.09 6.87
N LYS A 45 16.16 -28.19 6.14
CA LYS A 45 17.09 -28.63 5.08
C LYS A 45 16.87 -27.74 3.86
N ALA A 46 17.77 -26.79 3.63
CA ALA A 46 17.82 -26.02 2.40
C ALA A 46 18.31 -26.91 1.24
N PRO A 47 17.67 -26.90 0.05
CA PRO A 47 18.25 -27.50 -1.15
C PRO A 47 19.36 -26.59 -1.70
N ALA A 48 20.48 -27.21 -2.07
CA ALA A 48 21.64 -26.54 -2.64
C ALA A 48 21.32 -25.94 -4.03
N PHE A 49 21.45 -24.62 -4.15
CA PHE A 49 21.46 -23.92 -5.43
C PHE A 49 22.75 -24.26 -6.19
N LYS A 50 22.61 -24.86 -7.39
CA LYS A 50 23.74 -25.01 -8.34
C LYS A 50 23.86 -23.73 -9.17
N SER A 51 25.00 -23.07 -9.02
CA SER A 51 25.48 -22.00 -9.93
C SER A 51 25.77 -22.60 -11.31
N VAL A 52 25.09 -22.11 -12.35
CA VAL A 52 25.44 -22.37 -13.75
C VAL A 52 26.07 -21.10 -14.30
N SER A 53 27.40 -21.13 -14.45
CA SER A 53 28.20 -20.12 -15.12
C SER A 53 28.45 -20.53 -16.57
N ARG A 54 27.90 -19.77 -17.55
CA ARG A 54 28.45 -19.68 -18.92
C ARG A 54 28.11 -18.32 -19.55
N PRO A 55 29.10 -17.45 -19.81
CA PRO A 55 28.93 -16.31 -20.71
C PRO A 55 29.23 -16.73 -22.16
N ARG A 56 28.36 -16.35 -23.10
CA ARG A 56 28.60 -16.50 -24.55
C ARG A 56 29.08 -15.16 -25.11
N ALA A 57 30.32 -15.14 -25.61
CA ALA A 57 30.91 -14.01 -26.31
C ALA A 57 30.39 -13.93 -27.75
N ILE A 58 30.03 -12.72 -28.20
CA ILE A 58 29.76 -12.44 -29.61
C ILE A 58 30.98 -11.68 -30.14
N HIS A 59 31.67 -12.31 -31.09
CA HIS A 59 32.81 -11.76 -31.80
C HIS A 59 32.39 -10.64 -32.75
N THR A 60 33.08 -9.50 -32.66
CA THR A 60 33.10 -8.43 -33.65
C THR A 60 34.25 -8.72 -34.61
N SER A 61 33.97 -8.92 -35.90
CA SER A 61 34.99 -8.97 -36.95
C SER A 61 34.96 -7.67 -37.76
N ALA A 62 36.04 -6.91 -37.65
CA ALA A 62 36.37 -5.82 -38.55
C ALA A 62 36.96 -6.41 -39.85
N ALA A 63 36.56 -5.89 -40.99
CA ALA A 63 37.23 -6.15 -42.27
C ALA A 63 37.54 -4.83 -42.99
N THR A 64 38.83 -4.68 -43.24
CA THR A 64 39.57 -3.69 -44.00
C THR A 64 39.07 -3.57 -45.45
N THR A 65 38.90 -2.34 -45.96
CA THR A 65 38.81 -2.08 -47.40
C THR A 65 39.98 -1.21 -47.87
N LEU A 66 40.73 -1.77 -48.81
CA LEU A 66 41.81 -1.15 -49.56
C LEU A 66 41.25 -0.17 -50.60
N THR A 67 42.03 0.89 -50.83
CA THR A 67 41.87 1.89 -51.88
C THR A 67 42.27 1.35 -53.26
N VAL A 68 41.70 1.95 -54.33
CA VAL A 68 42.41 2.53 -55.51
C VAL A 68 41.61 2.47 -56.84
N ARG A 69 41.49 3.67 -57.46
CA ARG A 69 41.41 4.09 -58.89
C ARG A 69 40.13 4.01 -59.75
N ASN A 70 39.80 5.19 -60.29
CA ASN A 70 39.06 5.51 -61.53
C ASN A 70 39.78 5.02 -62.81
N PRO A 71 39.06 4.94 -63.95
CA PRO A 71 39.10 6.04 -64.93
C PRO A 71 37.75 6.43 -65.58
N SER A 72 37.79 7.55 -66.28
CA SER A 72 36.73 8.35 -66.92
C SER A 72 36.23 7.85 -68.29
N SER A 73 34.98 8.15 -68.65
CA SER A 73 34.59 8.61 -70.02
C SER A 73 33.15 9.16 -70.08
N HIS A 74 32.96 10.18 -70.93
CA HIS A 74 31.77 11.04 -71.10
C HIS A 74 30.51 10.38 -71.70
N SER A 75 29.32 10.87 -71.34
CA SER A 75 28.25 11.24 -72.29
C SER A 75 27.07 11.96 -71.60
N ARG A 76 26.64 13.08 -72.18
CA ARG A 76 25.51 13.94 -71.76
C ARG A 76 24.16 13.26 -72.05
N LYS A 77 23.18 13.34 -71.12
CA LYS A 77 21.72 13.47 -71.39
C LYS A 77 20.94 13.79 -70.09
N ARG A 78 19.89 14.63 -70.23
CA ARG A 78 19.02 15.29 -69.23
C ARG A 78 18.41 14.37 -68.14
N PRO A 79 18.00 14.90 -66.97
CA PRO A 79 17.47 14.08 -65.88
C PRO A 79 16.02 13.67 -66.13
N ARG A 80 15.74 12.38 -66.03
CA ARG A 80 14.39 11.84 -65.83
C ARG A 80 14.30 11.45 -64.36
N THR A 81 13.52 12.19 -63.59
CA THR A 81 13.26 11.88 -62.17
C THR A 81 12.48 10.57 -62.11
N TYR A 82 13.20 9.46 -61.99
CA TYR A 82 12.62 8.19 -61.56
C TYR A 82 12.51 8.28 -60.04
N VAL A 83 11.30 8.47 -59.54
CA VAL A 83 11.00 8.21 -58.12
C VAL A 83 11.22 6.72 -57.94
N GLN A 84 12.33 6.37 -57.29
CA GLN A 84 12.69 5.00 -56.99
C GLN A 84 11.68 4.46 -55.96
N SER A 85 10.87 3.49 -56.37
CA SER A 85 10.01 2.75 -55.45
C SER A 85 10.88 2.00 -54.45
N LEU A 86 10.72 2.32 -53.16
CA LEU A 86 11.39 1.62 -52.06
C LEU A 86 10.90 0.16 -51.98
N PRO A 87 11.76 -0.79 -51.56
CA PRO A 87 11.40 -2.18 -51.36
C PRO A 87 10.27 -2.35 -50.33
N PRO A 88 9.43 -3.39 -50.46
CA PRO A 88 8.21 -3.56 -49.67
C PRO A 88 8.41 -3.91 -48.19
N ASP A 89 9.65 -3.88 -47.68
CA ASP A 89 10.01 -4.34 -46.33
C ASP A 89 10.62 -3.24 -45.44
N SER A 90 10.23 -1.98 -45.68
CA SER A 90 10.70 -0.86 -44.87
C SER A 90 9.88 -0.71 -43.58
N ALA A 91 10.50 -0.87 -42.42
CA ALA A 91 9.89 -0.60 -41.12
C ALA A 91 9.41 0.87 -41.00
N PRO A 92 8.31 1.15 -40.26
CA PRO A 92 7.73 2.49 -40.21
C PRO A 92 8.68 3.49 -39.55
N ILE A 93 8.94 4.60 -40.26
CA ILE A 93 9.77 5.71 -39.80
C ILE A 93 9.11 6.38 -38.60
N ARG A 94 9.80 6.39 -37.45
CA ARG A 94 9.38 7.08 -36.24
C ARG A 94 9.66 8.58 -36.36
N HIS A 95 8.61 9.39 -36.24
CA HIS A 95 8.78 10.79 -35.85
C HIS A 95 7.79 11.10 -34.72
N ASN A 96 8.33 11.45 -33.54
CA ASN A 96 7.63 11.99 -32.38
C ASN A 96 6.22 11.43 -32.08
N GLY A 97 6.14 10.16 -31.69
CA GLY A 97 5.02 9.63 -30.88
C GLY A 97 3.65 9.49 -31.54
N VAL A 98 3.48 9.83 -32.82
CA VAL A 98 2.20 9.68 -33.54
C VAL A 98 2.40 8.81 -34.76
N TYR A 99 1.65 7.70 -34.85
CA TYR A 99 1.63 6.85 -36.04
C TYR A 99 1.01 7.61 -37.21
N ALA A 100 1.84 8.12 -38.12
CA ALA A 100 1.38 8.63 -39.42
C ALA A 100 1.18 7.44 -40.37
N SER A 101 -0.05 6.94 -40.47
CA SER A 101 -0.42 6.02 -41.56
C SER A 101 -0.36 6.80 -42.87
N ALA A 102 0.44 6.31 -43.83
CA ALA A 102 0.54 6.89 -45.16
C ALA A 102 -0.83 6.83 -45.83
N PHE A 103 -1.46 8.00 -45.99
CA PHE A 103 -2.78 8.14 -46.60
C PHE A 103 -2.67 7.79 -48.09
N LYS A 104 -3.20 6.63 -48.50
CA LYS A 104 -3.48 6.37 -49.92
C LYS A 104 -4.62 7.30 -50.33
N PRO A 105 -4.47 8.11 -51.40
CA PRO A 105 -5.57 8.96 -51.85
C PRO A 105 -6.70 8.03 -52.35
N ALA A 106 -7.80 8.00 -51.60
CA ALA A 106 -9.01 7.30 -51.97
C ALA A 106 -9.56 7.94 -53.25
N ARG A 107 -9.19 7.39 -54.41
CA ARG A 107 -9.87 7.66 -55.67
C ARG A 107 -11.29 7.10 -55.56
N ARG A 108 -12.19 7.94 -55.07
CA ARG A 108 -13.59 8.07 -55.48
C ARG A 108 -14.23 6.77 -55.99
N ALA A 109 -14.59 5.88 -55.07
CA ALA A 109 -15.49 4.77 -55.34
C ALA A 109 -16.92 5.19 -54.98
N PHE A 110 -17.51 6.10 -55.77
CA PHE A 110 -18.96 6.23 -55.78
C PHE A 110 -19.51 5.03 -56.54
N SER A 111 -19.74 3.93 -55.83
CA SER A 111 -20.49 2.80 -56.35
C SER A 111 -21.96 3.19 -56.29
N THR A 112 -22.53 3.57 -57.44
CA THR A 112 -23.99 3.57 -57.58
C THR A 112 -24.45 2.13 -57.39
N THR A 113 -25.22 1.87 -56.33
CA THR A 113 -25.86 0.55 -56.15
C THR A 113 -26.58 0.20 -57.46
N PRO A 114 -26.25 -0.92 -58.13
CA PRO A 114 -26.95 -1.30 -59.34
C PRO A 114 -28.42 -1.45 -58.98
N VAL A 115 -29.30 -0.86 -59.79
CA VAL A 115 -30.74 -1.02 -59.65
C VAL A 115 -31.02 -2.52 -59.72
N HIS A 116 -31.32 -3.13 -58.58
CA HIS A 116 -31.74 -4.52 -58.53
C HIS A 116 -33.07 -4.59 -59.28
N HIS A 117 -33.02 -4.99 -60.56
CA HIS A 117 -34.22 -5.41 -61.26
C HIS A 117 -34.84 -6.52 -60.42
N LYS A 118 -36.10 -6.31 -60.01
CA LYS A 118 -36.87 -7.26 -59.21
C LYS A 118 -36.89 -8.58 -59.98
N ALA A 119 -36.00 -9.50 -59.61
CA ALA A 119 -35.93 -10.78 -60.26
C ALA A 119 -37.26 -11.48 -59.94
N HIS A 120 -38.04 -11.78 -60.96
CA HIS A 120 -39.24 -12.59 -60.80
C HIS A 120 -38.79 -14.01 -60.45
N HIS A 121 -38.69 -14.28 -59.14
CA HIS A 121 -38.27 -15.59 -58.63
C HIS A 121 -39.32 -16.69 -58.90
N PHE A 122 -40.54 -16.30 -59.27
CA PHE A 122 -41.65 -17.19 -59.54
C PHE A 122 -42.25 -16.94 -60.92
N ASP A 123 -42.24 -17.95 -61.78
CA ASP A 123 -42.83 -17.94 -63.11
C ASP A 123 -44.28 -18.44 -63.05
N THR A 124 -45.22 -17.49 -62.99
CA THR A 124 -46.65 -17.76 -62.86
C THR A 124 -47.24 -18.41 -64.11
N LEU A 125 -46.70 -18.12 -65.29
CA LEU A 125 -47.20 -18.66 -66.57
C LEU A 125 -46.84 -20.14 -66.71
N ARG A 126 -45.58 -20.48 -66.42
CA ARG A 126 -45.11 -21.88 -66.47
C ARG A 126 -45.81 -22.76 -65.43
N PHE A 127 -46.17 -22.19 -64.28
CA PHE A 127 -46.94 -22.89 -63.25
C PHE A 127 -48.36 -23.20 -63.74
N VAL A 128 -49.06 -22.21 -64.31
CA VAL A 128 -50.41 -22.40 -64.87
C VAL A 128 -50.38 -23.39 -66.04
N GLN A 129 -49.38 -23.34 -66.92
CA GLN A 129 -49.23 -24.29 -68.02
C GLN A 129 -49.08 -25.73 -67.52
N ARG A 130 -48.24 -25.98 -66.51
CA ARG A 130 -48.13 -27.31 -65.90
C ARG A 130 -49.43 -27.81 -65.28
N LEU A 131 -50.20 -26.95 -64.61
CA LEU A 131 -51.48 -27.38 -64.05
C LEU A 131 -52.49 -27.74 -65.13
N LYS A 132 -52.48 -27.02 -66.27
CA LYS A 132 -53.33 -27.38 -67.43
C LYS A 132 -52.92 -28.74 -68.01
N ASP A 133 -51.61 -29.01 -68.12
CA ASP A 133 -51.09 -30.29 -68.63
C ASP A 133 -51.48 -31.47 -67.72
N GLU A 134 -51.62 -31.23 -66.41
CA GLU A 134 -52.07 -32.21 -65.41
C GLU A 134 -53.61 -32.33 -65.31
N GLY A 135 -54.36 -31.66 -66.20
CA GLY A 135 -55.82 -31.82 -66.34
C GLY A 135 -56.68 -30.81 -65.56
N PHE A 136 -56.10 -29.74 -65.01
CA PHE A 136 -56.87 -28.65 -64.39
C PHE A 136 -57.43 -27.68 -65.44
N THR A 137 -58.62 -27.13 -65.16
CA THR A 137 -59.15 -26.05 -66.00
C THR A 137 -58.32 -24.77 -65.83
N GLU A 138 -58.29 -23.94 -66.86
CA GLU A 138 -57.53 -22.69 -66.85
C GLU A 138 -57.90 -21.79 -65.68
N GLU A 139 -59.20 -21.68 -65.38
CA GLU A 139 -59.71 -20.87 -64.27
C GLU A 139 -59.24 -21.40 -62.91
N GLN A 140 -59.22 -22.71 -62.73
CA GLN A 140 -58.74 -23.36 -61.51
C GLN A 140 -57.23 -23.18 -61.32
N ALA A 141 -56.45 -23.37 -62.40
CA ALA A 141 -55.01 -23.19 -62.38
C ALA A 141 -54.61 -21.73 -62.05
N VAL A 142 -55.34 -20.76 -62.61
CA VAL A 142 -55.14 -19.33 -62.31
C VAL A 142 -55.53 -19.01 -60.86
N ALA A 143 -56.64 -19.57 -60.36
CA ALA A 143 -57.08 -19.36 -58.98
C ALA A 143 -56.06 -19.92 -57.96
N MET A 144 -55.55 -21.13 -58.19
CA MET A 144 -54.52 -21.73 -57.34
C MET A 144 -53.20 -20.94 -57.36
N MET A 145 -52.81 -20.42 -58.52
CA MET A 145 -51.63 -19.56 -58.64
C MET A 145 -51.75 -18.30 -57.78
N ARG A 146 -52.93 -17.66 -57.75
CA ARG A 146 -53.17 -16.45 -56.93
C ARG A 146 -52.98 -16.73 -55.44
N VAL A 147 -53.58 -17.81 -54.93
CA VAL A 147 -53.43 -18.22 -53.52
C VAL A 147 -51.97 -18.52 -53.19
N LEU A 148 -51.24 -19.21 -54.08
CA LEU A 148 -49.83 -19.51 -53.86
C LEU A 148 -48.97 -18.23 -53.84
N ASN A 149 -49.29 -17.26 -54.69
CA ASN A 149 -48.61 -15.98 -54.72
C ASN A 149 -48.80 -15.22 -53.40
N ASP A 150 -50.01 -15.24 -52.83
CA ASP A 150 -50.32 -14.61 -51.54
C ASP A 150 -49.50 -15.26 -50.40
N VAL A 151 -49.44 -16.60 -50.35
CA VAL A 151 -48.66 -17.33 -49.33
C VAL A 151 -47.14 -17.08 -49.48
N ILE A 152 -46.64 -17.02 -50.72
CA ILE A 152 -45.22 -16.74 -50.99
C ILE A 152 -44.88 -15.30 -50.59
N GLU A 153 -45.73 -14.33 -50.93
CA GLU A 153 -45.52 -12.92 -50.57
C GLU A 153 -45.54 -12.74 -49.04
N GLU A 154 -46.48 -13.38 -48.33
CA GLU A 154 -46.51 -13.39 -46.86
C GLU A 154 -45.24 -14.03 -46.27
N SER A 155 -44.78 -15.15 -46.83
CA SER A 155 -43.56 -15.84 -46.41
C SER A 155 -42.30 -14.98 -46.61
N ILE A 156 -42.16 -14.35 -47.78
CA ILE A 156 -41.03 -13.46 -48.09
C ILE A 156 -41.03 -12.24 -47.16
N GLN A 157 -42.20 -11.64 -46.89
CA GLN A 157 -42.30 -10.52 -45.96
C GLN A 157 -41.94 -10.93 -44.52
N ASN A 158 -42.35 -12.12 -44.08
CA ASN A 158 -42.01 -12.64 -42.76
C ASN A 158 -40.49 -12.90 -42.61
N LEU A 159 -39.85 -13.47 -43.64
CA LEU A 159 -38.41 -13.67 -43.67
C LEU A 159 -37.66 -12.33 -43.69
N THR A 160 -38.08 -11.41 -44.55
CA THR A 160 -37.42 -10.10 -44.70
C THR A 160 -37.53 -9.25 -43.42
N ARG A 161 -38.61 -9.40 -42.63
CA ARG A 161 -38.76 -8.73 -41.33
C ARG A 161 -37.70 -9.12 -40.29
N THR A 162 -37.18 -10.35 -40.35
CA THR A 162 -36.19 -10.86 -39.38
C THR A 162 -34.76 -10.83 -39.90
N MET A 163 -34.59 -10.61 -41.21
CA MET A 163 -33.29 -10.46 -41.85
C MET A 163 -32.73 -9.05 -41.68
N VAL A 164 -31.40 -8.96 -41.66
CA VAL A 164 -30.67 -7.68 -41.58
C VAL A 164 -29.89 -7.50 -42.87
N LEU A 165 -29.89 -6.28 -43.39
CA LEU A 165 -29.07 -5.93 -44.55
C LEU A 165 -27.59 -6.09 -44.19
N LYS A 166 -26.81 -6.62 -45.13
CA LYS A 166 -25.38 -6.86 -44.91
C LYS A 166 -24.64 -5.57 -44.53
N GLU A 167 -25.02 -4.44 -45.13
CA GLU A 167 -24.47 -3.12 -44.82
C GLU A 167 -24.75 -2.69 -43.36
N ASP A 168 -25.96 -2.93 -42.85
CA ASP A 168 -26.34 -2.60 -41.48
C ASP A 168 -25.63 -3.50 -40.47
N ALA A 169 -25.49 -4.80 -40.79
CA ALA A 169 -24.74 -5.74 -39.98
C ALA A 169 -23.25 -5.36 -39.89
N GLU A 170 -22.64 -4.99 -41.02
CA GLU A 170 -21.25 -4.52 -41.09
C GLU A 170 -21.05 -3.21 -40.33
N ARG A 171 -21.99 -2.26 -40.47
CA ARG A 171 -21.96 -0.98 -39.74
C ARG A 171 -22.09 -1.18 -38.24
N SER A 172 -23.02 -2.01 -37.80
CA SER A 172 -23.20 -2.36 -36.38
C SER A 172 -21.93 -2.99 -35.80
N THR A 173 -21.35 -3.95 -36.53
CA THR A 173 -20.10 -4.62 -36.14
C THR A 173 -18.93 -3.62 -36.06
N TYR A 174 -18.86 -2.65 -36.98
CA TYR A 174 -17.83 -1.62 -36.96
C TYR A 174 -17.96 -0.73 -35.72
N THR A 175 -19.16 -0.24 -35.42
CA THR A 175 -19.44 0.55 -34.22
C THR A 175 -19.04 -0.19 -32.96
N GLN A 176 -19.45 -1.45 -32.82
CA GLN A 176 -19.06 -2.29 -31.68
C GLN A 176 -17.54 -2.41 -31.54
N LYS A 177 -16.82 -2.63 -32.64
CA LYS A 177 -15.34 -2.72 -32.61
C LYS A 177 -14.69 -1.41 -32.15
N VAL A 178 -15.20 -0.27 -32.61
CA VAL A 178 -14.72 1.05 -32.17
C VAL A 178 -15.00 1.25 -30.68
N ASP A 179 -16.18 0.90 -30.22
CA ASP A 179 -16.56 1.00 -28.81
C ASP A 179 -15.69 0.11 -27.92
N PHE A 180 -15.43 -1.14 -28.33
CA PHE A 180 -14.50 -2.02 -27.62
C PHE A 180 -13.07 -1.48 -27.59
N ALA A 181 -12.59 -0.88 -28.68
CA ALA A 181 -11.28 -0.25 -28.71
C ALA A 181 -11.22 0.94 -27.74
N LYS A 182 -12.27 1.76 -27.70
CA LYS A 182 -12.38 2.89 -26.78
C LYS A 182 -12.44 2.43 -25.32
N LEU A 183 -13.32 1.49 -24.98
CA LEU A 183 -13.42 0.92 -23.63
C LEU A 183 -12.11 0.31 -23.16
N ARG A 184 -11.39 -0.39 -24.05
CA ARG A 184 -10.08 -0.95 -23.73
C ARG A 184 -9.05 0.14 -23.44
N SER A 185 -9.05 1.22 -24.20
CA SER A 185 -8.16 2.37 -23.95
C SER A 185 -8.51 3.06 -22.63
N GLU A 186 -9.79 3.28 -22.36
CA GLU A 186 -10.25 3.91 -21.11
C GLU A 186 -9.92 3.04 -19.91
N LEU A 187 -10.16 1.72 -19.98
CA LEU A 187 -9.80 0.77 -18.94
C LEU A 187 -8.28 0.74 -18.70
N SER A 188 -7.47 0.66 -19.76
CA SER A 188 -6.01 0.67 -19.62
C SER A 188 -5.49 1.97 -19.01
N ASN A 189 -6.12 3.10 -19.32
CA ASN A 189 -5.76 4.39 -18.74
C ASN A 189 -6.16 4.45 -17.27
N ALA A 190 -7.40 4.04 -16.93
CA ALA A 190 -7.89 4.00 -15.56
C ALA A 190 -7.01 3.10 -14.68
N ASP A 191 -6.71 1.88 -15.14
CA ASP A 191 -5.84 0.93 -14.45
C ASP A 191 -4.44 1.49 -14.22
N SER A 192 -3.84 2.11 -15.25
CA SER A 192 -2.54 2.77 -15.10
C SER A 192 -2.58 3.92 -14.09
N THR A 193 -3.64 4.72 -14.06
CA THR A 193 -3.77 5.82 -13.09
C THR A 193 -3.97 5.33 -11.67
N GLU A 194 -4.81 4.30 -11.47
CA GLU A 194 -5.06 3.71 -10.16
C GLU A 194 -3.81 3.01 -9.62
N ALA A 195 -3.08 2.28 -10.47
CA ALA A 195 -1.81 1.67 -10.12
C ALA A 195 -0.76 2.73 -9.71
N GLN A 196 -0.68 3.85 -10.42
CA GLN A 196 0.22 4.95 -10.06
C GLN A 196 -0.18 5.61 -8.74
N LEU A 197 -1.47 5.86 -8.52
CA LEU A 197 -1.96 6.42 -7.26
C LEU A 197 -1.66 5.49 -6.09
N THR A 198 -1.92 4.20 -6.24
CA THR A 198 -1.65 3.17 -5.22
C THR A 198 -0.17 3.05 -4.93
N ARG A 199 0.69 3.08 -5.96
CA ARG A 199 2.13 3.06 -5.77
C ARG A 199 2.62 4.32 -5.05
N SER A 200 2.11 5.49 -5.43
CA SER A 200 2.46 6.75 -4.79
C SER A 200 2.02 6.82 -3.32
N SER A 201 0.85 6.27 -2.98
CA SER A 201 0.37 6.21 -1.61
C SER A 201 1.20 5.22 -0.79
N HIS A 202 1.54 4.07 -1.37
CA HIS A 202 2.41 3.08 -0.75
C HIS A 202 3.81 3.65 -0.44
N ASP A 203 4.42 4.37 -1.39
CA ASP A 203 5.74 5.00 -1.20
C ASP A 203 5.69 6.09 -0.10
N ARG A 204 4.62 6.89 -0.07
CA ARG A 204 4.39 7.88 1.00
C ARG A 204 4.26 7.23 2.37
N LEU A 205 3.41 6.21 2.49
CA LEU A 205 3.21 5.46 3.74
C LEU A 205 4.51 4.80 4.20
N THR A 206 5.30 4.26 3.28
CA THR A 206 6.60 3.66 3.59
C THR A 206 7.59 4.71 4.13
N SER A 207 7.64 5.89 3.51
CA SER A 207 8.43 7.03 4.01
C SER A 207 7.99 7.45 5.42
N ASP A 208 6.69 7.55 5.66
CA ASP A 208 6.15 7.99 6.94
C ASP A 208 6.39 6.95 8.04
N LEU A 209 6.29 5.65 7.71
CA LEU A 209 6.70 4.56 8.58
C LEU A 209 8.18 4.69 8.96
N ALA A 210 9.07 4.92 8.00
CA ALA A 210 10.49 5.10 8.26
C ALA A 210 10.76 6.30 9.18
N LYS A 211 10.08 7.44 8.98
CA LYS A 211 10.17 8.62 9.85
C LYS A 211 9.69 8.33 11.26
N LEU A 212 8.53 7.68 11.41
CA LEU A 212 7.98 7.28 12.70
C LEU A 212 8.91 6.32 13.44
N ASN A 213 9.49 5.35 12.74
CA ASN A 213 10.44 4.41 13.32
C ASN A 213 11.69 5.13 13.83
N SER A 214 12.25 6.06 13.05
CA SER A 214 13.38 6.88 13.50
C SER A 214 13.02 7.69 14.75
N ARG A 215 11.89 8.40 14.74
CA ARG A 215 11.44 9.19 15.89
C ARG A 215 11.25 8.35 17.15
N LEU A 216 10.62 7.18 17.01
CA LEU A 216 10.44 6.25 18.13
C LEU A 216 11.79 5.75 18.66
N ARG A 217 12.76 5.44 17.79
CA ARG A 217 14.11 5.05 18.22
C ARG A 217 14.81 6.18 18.96
N ASP A 218 14.67 7.41 18.48
CA ASP A 218 15.25 8.60 19.12
C ASP A 218 14.62 8.87 20.48
N GLU A 219 13.29 8.75 20.60
CA GLU A 219 12.56 8.90 21.87
C GLU A 219 12.90 7.78 22.86
N ILE A 220 12.99 6.52 22.41
CA ILE A 220 13.43 5.40 23.24
C ILE A 220 14.87 5.64 23.74
N SER A 221 15.77 6.08 22.85
CA SER A 221 17.16 6.36 23.23
C SER A 221 17.26 7.51 24.23
N ARG A 222 16.46 8.57 24.04
CA ARG A 222 16.39 9.72 24.93
C ARG A 222 15.80 9.35 26.29
N THR A 223 14.70 8.61 26.32
CA THR A 223 14.08 8.15 27.58
C THR A 223 15.01 7.19 28.32
N GLN A 224 15.68 6.28 27.62
CA GLN A 224 16.69 5.39 28.21
C GLN A 224 17.86 6.18 28.80
N ALA A 225 18.36 7.20 28.11
CA ALA A 225 19.41 8.08 28.63
C ALA A 225 18.93 8.85 29.88
N SER A 226 17.70 9.36 29.85
CA SER A 226 17.09 10.07 30.99
C SER A 226 16.96 9.15 32.21
N VAL A 227 16.47 7.93 32.04
CA VAL A 227 16.33 6.95 33.14
C VAL A 227 17.70 6.56 33.69
N ARG A 228 18.71 6.38 32.82
CA ARG A 228 20.08 6.11 33.29
C ARG A 228 20.65 7.26 34.10
N LEU A 229 20.42 8.50 33.67
CA LEU A 229 20.84 9.69 34.41
C LEU A 229 20.13 9.77 35.76
N ASP A 230 18.81 9.58 35.78
CA ASP A 230 17.99 9.61 36.99
C ASP A 230 18.47 8.58 38.01
N LEU A 231 18.69 7.32 37.58
CA LEU A 231 19.25 6.28 38.44
C LEU A 231 20.66 6.61 38.93
N ASN A 232 21.49 7.27 38.12
CA ASN A 232 22.84 7.66 38.54
C ASN A 232 22.81 8.81 39.55
N LEU A 233 21.93 9.80 39.37
CA LEU A 233 21.71 10.87 40.33
C LEU A 233 21.17 10.32 41.65
N GLU A 234 20.20 9.41 41.58
CA GLU A 234 19.62 8.78 42.77
C GLU A 234 20.64 7.91 43.52
N LYS A 235 21.50 7.16 42.81
CA LYS A 235 22.64 6.47 43.43
C LYS A 235 23.61 7.44 44.10
N GLY A 236 23.87 8.59 43.47
CA GLY A 236 24.68 9.66 44.04
C GLY A 236 24.07 10.18 45.33
N ARG A 237 22.77 10.47 45.31
CA ARG A 237 22.01 10.95 46.47
C ARG A 237 22.00 9.94 47.62
N ILE A 238 21.73 8.66 47.34
CA ILE A 238 21.79 7.58 48.35
C ILE A 238 23.19 7.50 48.97
N ARG A 239 24.25 7.64 48.17
CA ARG A 239 25.63 7.65 48.68
C ARG A 239 25.92 8.86 49.55
N GLU A 240 25.46 10.04 49.17
CA GLU A 240 25.63 11.27 49.95
C GLU A 240 24.86 11.19 51.27
N GLU A 241 23.63 10.68 51.26
CA GLU A 241 22.83 10.44 52.47
C GLU A 241 23.49 9.40 53.37
N ALA A 242 23.99 8.30 52.82
CA ALA A 242 24.71 7.27 53.57
C ALA A 242 26.00 7.83 54.22
N ASN A 243 26.80 8.59 53.48
CA ASN A 243 27.98 9.27 54.02
C ASN A 243 27.62 10.29 55.11
N GLY A 244 26.51 11.02 54.92
CA GLY A 244 26.00 11.96 55.92
C GLY A 244 25.58 11.25 57.21
N GLN A 245 24.95 10.09 57.11
CA GLN A 245 24.64 9.23 58.26
C GLN A 245 25.92 8.70 58.92
N GLU A 246 26.90 8.24 58.14
CA GLU A 246 28.19 7.76 58.67
C GLU A 246 28.93 8.86 59.44
N MET A 247 28.91 10.10 58.95
CA MET A 247 29.51 11.24 59.65
C MET A 247 28.80 11.54 60.97
N ARG A 248 27.46 11.50 60.99
CA ARG A 248 26.69 11.67 62.23
C ARG A 248 26.99 10.58 63.25
N ILE A 249 27.12 9.33 62.79
CA ILE A 249 27.50 8.20 63.65
C ILE A 249 28.88 8.46 64.27
N LYS A 250 29.88 8.86 63.48
CA LYS A 250 31.23 9.18 63.97
C LYS A 250 31.24 10.35 64.96
N GLU A 251 30.43 11.38 64.72
CA GLU A 251 30.27 12.49 65.67
C GLU A 251 29.67 12.00 67.00
N THR A 252 28.63 11.16 66.94
CA THR A 252 28.04 10.60 68.16
C THR A 252 28.99 9.64 68.88
N GLU A 253 29.78 8.86 68.15
CA GLU A 253 30.81 7.98 68.69
C GLU A 253 31.87 8.79 69.44
N ALA A 254 32.39 9.87 68.83
CA ALA A 254 33.33 10.77 69.49
C ALA A 254 32.74 11.46 70.73
N ARG A 255 31.46 11.86 70.70
CA ARG A 255 30.75 12.39 71.87
C ARG A 255 30.64 11.35 72.98
N ILE A 256 30.33 10.10 72.66
CA ILE A 256 30.26 9.00 73.63
C ILE A 256 31.66 8.78 74.24
N GLU A 257 32.72 8.73 73.44
CA GLU A 257 34.08 8.60 73.96
C GLU A 257 34.47 9.74 74.92
N GLN A 258 34.09 10.98 74.58
CA GLN A 258 34.30 12.13 75.45
C GLN A 258 33.51 12.03 76.75
N GLU A 259 32.23 11.61 76.69
CA GLU A 259 31.41 11.38 77.88
C GLU A 259 31.99 10.26 78.75
N VAL A 260 32.49 9.18 78.15
CA VAL A 260 33.15 8.08 78.85
C VAL A 260 34.44 8.54 79.53
N ALA A 261 35.27 9.37 78.87
CA ALA A 261 36.47 9.94 79.47
C ALA A 261 36.12 10.85 80.67
N SER A 262 35.11 11.70 80.52
CA SER A 262 34.58 12.56 81.61
C SER A 262 34.03 11.73 82.78
N LEU A 263 33.27 10.67 82.51
CA LEU A 263 32.78 9.74 83.53
C LEU A 263 33.94 9.05 84.26
N ARG A 264 34.97 8.63 83.52
CA ARG A 264 36.16 8.02 84.10
C ARG A 264 36.91 8.99 85.02
N GLU A 265 37.11 10.24 84.60
CA GLU A 265 37.73 11.29 85.43
C GLU A 265 36.94 11.51 86.72
N ARG A 266 35.60 11.62 86.62
CA ARG A 266 34.72 11.74 87.80
C ARG A 266 34.86 10.55 88.74
N VAL A 267 34.96 9.33 88.20
CA VAL A 267 35.18 8.12 89.02
C VAL A 267 36.54 8.15 89.71
N GLU A 268 37.60 8.54 89.01
CA GLU A 268 38.94 8.70 89.60
C GLU A 268 38.93 9.77 90.69
N ALA A 269 38.29 10.92 90.46
CA ALA A 269 38.12 11.97 91.46
C ALA A 269 37.33 11.50 92.70
N VAL A 270 36.24 10.73 92.51
CA VAL A 270 35.49 10.14 93.62
C VAL A 270 36.36 9.16 94.41
N LYS A 271 37.14 8.30 93.74
CA LYS A 271 38.10 7.40 94.40
C LYS A 271 39.12 8.16 95.25
N PHE A 272 39.70 9.24 94.72
CA PHE A 272 40.64 10.08 95.48
C PHE A 272 39.97 10.74 96.69
N SER A 273 38.76 11.27 96.54
CA SER A 273 37.97 11.82 97.66
C SER A 273 37.71 10.76 98.73
N THR A 274 37.28 9.55 98.35
CA THR A 274 37.04 8.46 99.30
C THR A 274 38.33 8.04 100.03
N LEU A 275 39.46 7.96 99.32
CA LEU A 275 40.76 7.68 99.92
C LEU A 275 41.19 8.78 100.91
N GLN A 276 40.93 10.05 100.59
CA GLN A 276 41.21 11.16 101.49
C GLN A 276 40.35 11.10 102.77
N TRP A 277 39.05 10.82 102.64
CA TRP A 277 38.16 10.58 103.79
C TRP A 277 38.64 9.40 104.64
N LEU A 278 39.03 8.30 104.01
CA LEU A 278 39.57 7.13 104.70
C LEU A 278 40.82 7.49 105.51
N MET A 279 41.78 8.21 104.91
CA MET A 279 42.97 8.69 105.61
C MET A 279 42.63 9.64 106.76
N GLY A 280 41.67 10.55 106.56
CA GLY A 280 41.19 11.44 107.62
C GLY A 280 40.58 10.70 108.80
N VAL A 281 39.74 9.68 108.53
CA VAL A 281 39.13 8.83 109.58
C VAL A 281 40.19 8.00 110.29
N CYS A 282 41.10 7.32 109.58
CA CYS A 282 42.19 6.56 110.19
C CYS A 282 43.12 7.43 111.05
N THR A 283 43.46 8.63 110.58
CA THR A 283 44.29 9.57 111.34
C THR A 283 43.54 10.11 112.56
N GLY A 284 42.25 10.41 112.42
CA GLY A 284 41.39 10.85 113.52
C GLY A 284 41.23 9.79 114.60
N THR A 285 40.98 8.53 114.23
CA THR A 285 40.89 7.42 115.20
C THR A 285 42.23 7.15 115.87
N ALA A 286 43.34 7.16 115.12
CA ALA A 286 44.68 7.04 115.70
C ALA A 286 44.98 8.17 116.71
N ALA A 287 44.62 9.42 116.39
CA ALA A 287 44.77 10.56 117.28
C ALA A 287 43.92 10.44 118.55
N LEU A 288 42.67 9.96 118.44
CA LEU A 288 41.82 9.69 119.59
C LEU A 288 42.36 8.56 120.48
N ILE A 289 42.87 7.48 119.88
CA ILE A 289 43.51 6.37 120.63
C ILE A 289 44.74 6.88 121.39
N LEU A 290 45.61 7.66 120.73
CA LEU A 290 46.78 8.27 121.38
C LEU A 290 46.36 9.27 122.47
N GLY A 291 45.30 10.05 122.23
CA GLY A 291 44.73 10.96 123.21
C GLY A 291 44.17 10.23 124.44
N ALA A 292 43.44 9.14 124.24
CA ALA A 292 42.92 8.30 125.32
C ALA A 292 44.04 7.59 126.09
N TRP A 293 45.05 7.07 125.39
CA TRP A 293 46.23 6.46 126.02
C TRP A 293 46.95 7.46 126.93
N ARG A 294 47.09 8.71 126.47
CA ARG A 294 47.69 9.80 127.27
C ARG A 294 46.86 10.21 128.48
N LEU A 295 45.54 10.05 128.45
CA LEU A 295 44.65 10.38 129.57
C LEU A 295 44.56 9.26 130.61
N LEU A 296 44.89 8.02 130.22
CA LEU A 296 44.80 6.82 131.06
C LEU A 296 46.14 6.43 131.72
N MET A 297 47.26 7.01 131.27
CA MET A 297 48.58 6.95 131.91
C MET A 297 48.85 8.23 132.71
#